data_AF-A0A218P1C4-F1
#
_entry.id   AF-A0A218P1C4-F1
#
_cell.length_a   1.000
_cell.length_b   1.000
_cell.length_c   1.000
_cell.angle_alpha   90.00
_cell.angle_beta   90.00
_cell.angle_gamma   90.00
#
_symmetry.space_group_name_H-M   'P 1'
#
loop_
_entity.id
_entity.type
_entity.pdbx_description
1 polymer ?
#
loop_
_entity_poly.entity_id
_entity_poly.type
_entity_poly.pdbx_seq_one_letter_code
_entity_poly.pdbx_strand_id
1 'polypeptide(L)'
;MRKKSLTMLCVALAGSLFIPAVFFNRPIFALAGAFFDWLPLPTGWMKAGREIDRTFLMLHVAVTFLAYAIFVAWLIAGTATLGFAFLEVWWVAVVFGVMMGY
;
A
#
# COMPACT_ATOMS: atom_id res chain seq x y z
N MET A 1 2.02 18.15 12.93
CA MET A 1 1.78 17.80 11.51
C MET A 1 0.30 17.43 11.32
N ARG A 2 -0.35 17.89 10.26
CA ARG A 2 -1.75 17.54 9.93
C ARG A 2 -1.77 16.02 9.62
N LYS A 3 -2.69 15.22 10.20
CA LYS A 3 -2.69 13.73 10.12
C LYS A 3 -2.44 13.15 8.71
N LYS A 4 -3.00 13.80 7.69
CA LYS A 4 -2.76 13.54 6.26
C LYS A 4 -1.27 13.53 5.86
N SER A 5 -0.47 14.45 6.41
CA SER A 5 0.97 14.50 6.17
C SER A 5 1.72 13.30 6.76
N LEU A 6 1.23 12.72 7.87
CA LEU A 6 1.81 11.51 8.45
C LEU A 6 1.46 10.28 7.61
N THR A 7 0.21 10.18 7.14
CA THR A 7 -0.21 9.14 6.19
C THR A 7 0.63 9.18 4.92
N MET A 8 0.81 10.35 4.31
CA MET A 8 1.64 10.50 3.12
C MET A 8 3.12 10.15 3.39
N LEU A 9 3.65 10.49 4.56
CA LEU A 9 5.01 10.10 4.95
C LEU A 9 5.14 8.57 5.06
N CYS A 10 4.18 7.90 5.69
CA CYS A 10 4.14 6.43 5.79
C CYS A 10 4.10 5.76 4.42
N VAL A 11 3.24 6.24 3.52
CA VAL A 11 3.14 5.72 2.14
C VAL A 11 4.43 5.97 1.36
N ALA A 12 5.06 7.14 1.51
CA ALA A 12 6.34 7.44 0.87
C ALA A 12 7.46 6.52 1.38
N LEU A 13 7.52 6.27 2.71
CA LEU A 13 8.45 5.32 3.30
C LEU A 13 8.19 3.89 2.81
N ALA A 14 6.93 3.47 2.75
CA ALA A 14 6.55 2.18 2.20
C ALA A 14 7.02 2.01 0.75
N GLY A 15 6.73 3.00 -0.11
CA GLY A 15 7.20 3.00 -1.50
C GLY A 15 8.72 2.97 -1.62
N SER A 16 9.44 3.73 -0.78
CA SER A 16 10.91 3.73 -0.76
C SER A 16 11.53 2.38 -0.40
N LEU A 17 10.78 1.51 0.30
CA LEU A 17 11.20 0.16 0.65
C LEU A 17 10.71 -0.88 -0.38
N PHE A 18 9.48 -0.74 -0.87
CA PHE A 18 8.91 -1.64 -1.87
C PHE A 18 9.64 -1.58 -3.19
N ILE A 19 9.96 -0.38 -3.70
CA ILE A 19 10.60 -0.22 -5.01
C ILE A 19 11.94 -0.97 -5.06
N PRO A 20 12.93 -0.70 -4.17
CA PRO A 20 14.19 -1.44 -4.18
C PRO A 20 14.00 -2.95 -3.91
N ALA A 21 13.09 -3.32 -3.00
CA ALA A 21 12.83 -4.73 -2.71
C ALA A 21 12.34 -5.50 -3.93
N VAL A 22 11.50 -4.88 -4.76
CA VAL A 22 11.01 -5.45 -6.02
C VAL A 22 12.12 -5.51 -7.05
N PHE A 23 12.86 -4.42 -7.27
CA PHE A 23 13.96 -4.35 -8.24
C PHE A 23 15.08 -5.37 -7.96
N PHE A 24 15.43 -5.59 -6.68
CA PHE A 24 16.43 -6.58 -6.29
C PHE A 24 15.85 -7.98 -6.00
N ASN A 25 14.55 -8.17 -6.21
CA ASN A 25 13.82 -9.40 -5.93
C ASN A 25 14.10 -9.97 -4.52
N ARG A 26 13.99 -9.10 -3.50
CA ARG A 26 14.17 -9.48 -2.10
C ARG A 26 12.87 -9.27 -1.31
N PRO A 27 11.90 -10.20 -1.38
CA PRO A 27 10.57 -10.02 -0.81
C PRO A 27 10.56 -9.85 0.72
N ILE A 28 11.57 -10.37 1.42
CA ILE A 28 11.70 -10.21 2.87
C ILE A 28 11.85 -8.74 3.28
N PHE A 29 12.58 -7.92 2.51
CA PHE A 29 12.74 -6.50 2.85
C PHE A 29 11.45 -5.69 2.63
N ALA A 30 10.59 -6.15 1.73
CA ALA A 30 9.29 -5.53 1.51
C ALA A 30 8.35 -5.69 2.71
N LEU A 31 8.61 -6.60 3.66
CA LEU A 31 7.85 -6.66 4.93
C LEU A 31 7.95 -5.36 5.74
N ALA A 32 9.11 -4.69 5.72
CA ALA A 32 9.27 -3.39 6.35
C ALA A 32 8.43 -2.33 5.64
N GLY A 33 8.34 -2.37 4.31
CA GLY A 33 7.45 -1.50 3.54
C GLY A 33 5.97 -1.72 3.89
N ALA A 34 5.56 -2.99 3.99
CA ALA A 34 4.20 -3.37 4.40
C ALA A 34 3.86 -2.85 5.80
N PHE A 35 4.80 -2.90 6.74
CA PHE A 35 4.58 -2.32 8.05
C PHE A 35 4.25 -0.82 7.99
N PHE A 36 5.03 -0.03 7.23
CA PHE A 36 4.75 1.41 7.09
C PHE A 36 3.47 1.70 6.31
N ASP A 37 3.12 0.87 5.33
CA ASP A 37 1.88 1.02 4.54
C ASP A 37 0.63 0.81 5.41
N TRP A 38 0.66 -0.16 6.33
CA TRP A 38 -0.46 -0.43 7.24
C TRP A 38 -0.48 0.46 8.48
N LEU A 39 0.64 1.07 8.89
CA LEU A 39 0.75 1.89 10.11
C LEU A 39 -0.31 3.02 10.25
N PRO A 40 -0.74 3.71 9.17
CA PRO A 40 -1.79 4.74 9.25
C PRO A 40 -3.17 4.23 9.67
N LEU A 41 -3.46 2.94 9.48
CA LEU A 41 -4.74 2.30 9.83
C LEU A 41 -4.96 2.17 11.35
N PRO A 42 -4.12 1.44 12.12
CA PRO A 42 -4.31 1.26 13.56
C PRO A 42 -4.10 2.57 14.34
N THR A 43 -3.31 3.50 13.80
CA THR A 43 -3.08 4.82 14.40
C THR A 43 -4.26 5.78 14.21
N GLY A 44 -5.24 5.42 13.35
CA GLY A 44 -6.40 6.25 13.05
C GLY A 44 -6.04 7.59 12.39
N TRP A 45 -4.89 7.65 11.72
CA TRP A 45 -4.48 8.82 10.92
C TRP A 45 -5.28 8.90 9.63
N MET A 46 -5.63 7.74 9.08
CA MET A 46 -6.54 7.59 7.96
C MET A 46 -7.99 7.61 8.48
N LYS A 47 -8.61 8.79 8.51
CA LYS A 47 -10.06 8.91 8.79
C LYS A 47 -10.78 9.17 7.48
N ALA A 48 -11.74 8.30 7.16
CA ALA A 48 -12.69 8.58 6.09
C ALA A 48 -13.41 9.89 6.43
N GLY A 49 -13.25 10.90 5.57
CA GLY A 49 -14.10 12.09 5.64
C GLY A 49 -15.57 11.69 5.54
N ARG A 50 -16.47 12.50 6.10
CA ARG A 50 -17.92 12.20 6.18
C ARG A 50 -18.62 12.04 4.82
N GLU A 51 -17.94 12.28 3.70
CA GLU A 51 -18.50 12.24 2.33
C GLU A 51 -17.72 11.33 1.36
N ILE A 52 -17.05 10.28 1.84
CA ILE A 52 -16.45 9.30 0.91
C ILE A 52 -17.53 8.39 0.33
N ASP A 53 -17.61 8.31 -1.00
CA ASP A 53 -18.45 7.34 -1.71
C ASP A 53 -18.07 5.91 -1.27
N ARG A 54 -19.05 5.19 -0.72
CA ARG A 54 -18.87 3.82 -0.23
C ARG A 54 -18.35 2.88 -1.32
N THR A 55 -18.73 3.10 -2.58
CA THR A 55 -18.30 2.32 -3.73
C THR A 55 -16.80 2.49 -3.95
N PHE A 56 -16.33 3.72 -3.88
CA PHE A 56 -14.92 4.06 -4.09
C PHE A 56 -14.06 3.55 -2.93
N LEU A 57 -14.58 3.63 -1.69
CA LEU A 57 -13.94 3.02 -0.53
C LEU A 57 -13.83 1.49 -0.69
N MET A 58 -14.90 0.83 -1.12
CA MET A 58 -14.90 -0.62 -1.35
C MET A 58 -13.91 -1.02 -2.45
N LEU A 59 -13.83 -0.23 -3.53
CA LEU A 59 -12.87 -0.45 -4.61
C LEU A 59 -11.43 -0.35 -4.09
N HIS A 60 -11.10 0.71 -3.35
CA HIS A 60 -9.78 0.86 -2.75
C HIS A 60 -9.43 -0.31 -1.84
N VAL A 61 -10.33 -0.69 -0.94
CA VAL A 61 -10.13 -1.84 -0.05
C VAL A 61 -9.90 -3.12 -0.86
N ALA A 62 -10.70 -3.38 -1.90
CA ALA A 62 -10.54 -4.55 -2.76
C ALA A 62 -9.18 -4.58 -3.48
N VAL A 63 -8.75 -3.45 -4.03
CA VAL A 63 -7.45 -3.34 -4.73
C VAL A 63 -6.29 -3.49 -3.75
N THR A 64 -6.39 -2.92 -2.54
CA THR A 64 -5.38 -3.11 -1.49
C THR A 64 -5.27 -4.58 -1.10
N PHE A 65 -6.39 -5.27 -0.87
CA PHE A 65 -6.38 -6.71 -0.58
C PHE A 65 -5.77 -7.53 -1.71
N LEU A 66 -6.09 -7.21 -2.97
CA LEU A 66 -5.49 -7.86 -4.13
C LEU A 66 -3.98 -7.67 -4.18
N ALA A 67 -3.48 -6.44 -3.95
CA ALA A 67 -2.05 -6.17 -3.87
C ALA A 67 -1.38 -7.06 -2.82
N TYR A 68 -1.96 -7.15 -1.62
CA TYR A 68 -1.39 -7.97 -0.55
C TYR A 68 -1.49 -9.48 -0.80
N ALA A 69 -2.51 -9.95 -1.53
CA ALA A 69 -2.55 -11.33 -1.98
C ALA A 69 -1.39 -11.65 -2.94
N ILE A 70 -1.08 -10.74 -3.87
CA ILE A 70 0.08 -10.87 -4.76
C ILE A 70 1.38 -10.78 -3.97
N PHE A 71 1.46 -9.91 -2.95
CA PHE A 71 2.61 -9.80 -2.06
C PHE A 71 2.90 -11.11 -1.32
N VAL A 72 1.87 -11.77 -0.78
CA VAL A 72 2.00 -13.08 -0.13
C VAL A 72 2.43 -14.14 -1.14
N ALA A 73 1.88 -14.15 -2.35
CA ALA A 73 2.33 -15.04 -3.41
C ALA A 73 3.80 -14.80 -3.78
N TRP A 74 4.24 -13.55 -3.83
CA TRP A 74 5.63 -13.18 -4.08
C TRP A 74 6.56 -13.64 -2.94
N LEU A 75 6.14 -13.53 -1.68
CA LEU A 75 6.89 -14.04 -0.53
C LEU A 75 7.14 -15.55 -0.60
N ILE A 76 6.17 -16.32 -1.12
CA ILE A 76 6.25 -17.78 -1.23
C ILE A 76 7.05 -18.20 -2.48
N ALA A 77 6.71 -17.64 -3.64
CA ALA A 77 7.29 -18.06 -4.92
C ALA A 77 8.66 -17.42 -5.21
N GLY A 78 8.92 -16.23 -4.66
CA GLY A 78 10.18 -15.51 -4.84
C GLY A 78 10.45 -15.04 -6.27
N THR A 79 9.43 -14.94 -7.13
CA THR A 79 9.59 -14.53 -8.54
C THR A 79 9.48 -13.01 -8.70
N ALA A 80 10.39 -12.42 -9.47
CA ALA A 80 10.40 -10.98 -9.72
C ALA A 80 9.10 -10.48 -10.38
N THR A 81 8.48 -11.29 -11.24
CA THR A 81 7.21 -10.97 -11.90
C THR A 81 6.09 -10.69 -10.91
N LEU A 82 6.00 -11.45 -9.81
CA LEU A 82 5.02 -11.19 -8.75
C LEU A 82 5.37 -9.91 -7.97
N GLY A 83 6.66 -9.61 -7.79
CA GLY A 83 7.10 -8.35 -7.18
C GLY A 83 6.66 -7.13 -8.00
N PHE A 84 6.84 -7.15 -9.32
CA PHE A 84 6.38 -6.07 -10.20
C PHE A 84 4.85 -5.97 -10.22
N ALA A 85 4.14 -7.09 -10.32
CA ALA A 85 2.68 -7.11 -10.25
C ALA A 85 2.15 -6.56 -8.92
N PHE A 86 2.80 -6.91 -7.79
CA PHE A 86 2.48 -6.33 -6.49
C PHE A 86 2.66 -4.81 -6.51
N LEU A 87 3.80 -4.31 -7.00
CA LEU A 87 4.10 -2.89 -7.01
C LEU A 87 3.10 -2.09 -7.84
N GLU A 88 2.70 -2.62 -9.00
CA GLU A 88 1.69 -2.01 -9.87
C GLU A 88 0.33 -1.92 -9.17
N VAL A 89 -0.18 -3.03 -8.63
CA VAL A 89 -1.49 -3.06 -7.97
C VAL A 89 -1.48 -2.25 -6.68
N TRP A 90 -0.40 -2.28 -5.90
CA TRP A 90 -0.22 -1.46 -4.70
C TRP A 90 -0.23 0.03 -5.04
N TRP A 91 0.46 0.44 -6.11
CA TRP A 91 0.46 1.85 -6.52
C TRP A 91 -0.93 2.33 -6.93
N VAL A 92 -1.73 1.50 -7.61
CA VAL A 92 -3.13 1.82 -7.91
C VAL A 92 -3.94 2.02 -6.62
N ALA A 93 -3.74 1.18 -5.60
CA ALA A 93 -4.38 1.36 -4.30
C ALA A 93 -4.01 2.71 -3.66
N VAL A 94 -2.73 3.10 -3.70
CA VAL A 94 -2.25 4.40 -3.20
C VAL A 94 -2.93 5.56 -3.92
N VAL A 95 -3.00 5.53 -5.25
CA VAL A 95 -3.65 6.58 -6.04
C VAL A 95 -5.13 6.70 -5.68
N PHE A 96 -5.85 5.59 -5.54
CA PHE A 96 -7.23 5.62 -5.05
C PHE A 96 -7.33 6.21 -3.64
N GLY A 97 -6.38 5.88 -2.76
CA GLY A 97 -6.24 6.49 -1.44
C GLY A 97 -6.20 8.02 -1.52
N VAL A 98 -5.29 8.56 -2.33
CA VAL A 98 -5.11 10.01 -2.49
C VAL A 98 -6.36 10.67 -3.10
N MET A 99 -6.99 10.04 -4.10
CA MET A 99 -8.20 10.56 -4.75
C MET A 99 -9.41 10.66 -3.80
N MET A 100 -9.49 9.80 -2.79
CA MET A 100 -10.52 9.88 -1.74
C MET A 100 -10.29 11.01 -0.73
N GLY A 101 -9.22 11.80 -0.88
CA GLY A 101 -8.91 12.91 0.01
C GLY A 101 -8.21 12.50 1.30
N TYR A 102 -7.69 11.27 1.39
CA TYR A 102 -6.81 10.85 2.49
C TYR A 102 -5.50 11.66 2.53
#